data_AF-A0A8J6AFP8-F1
#
_entry.id   AF-A0A8J6AFP8-F1
#
_cell.length_a   1.000
_cell.length_b   1.000
_cell.length_c   1.000
_cell.angle_alpha   90.00
_cell.angle_beta   90.00
_cell.angle_gamma   90.00
#
_symmetry.space_group_name_H-M   'P 1'
#
loop_
_entity.id
_entity.type
_entity.pdbx_description
1 polymer ?
#
loop_
_entity_poly.entity_id
_entity_poly.type
_entity_poly.pdbx_seq_one_letter_code
_entity_poly.pdbx_strand_id
1 'polypeptide(L)'
;PPSGPWLCPPRLSCVLTRRREKRGKDFAKSREKRARAALPRPRHAPFLSNRSCLRLRGNPAIAARCSKAGLRGCFSTFVVFSFPLEYFEALGSPTNPVMDVAQPKDLQQDFSQARRRYAELCRQKRIFNARDRIIGGDTAAWDAQVRDQKIREATEKARHETFAAEMRQNDKTMCILEARERRDRKHLCKAICDFQQSFQQPQTRREFDLSDPLALKKDLPARQSDNDVRNTVSGMQRFMGEDLNFLERKRFQEEQNREWSLQQQREWKDARADQKCAGNKAKKANQCQCFLQQPVPLFLFIWPLILFMCQDLYTKTRLQFDQAARHLQTLDCANRKAVCAAVKEFNKSQAAESAERRIQEKKQEQEDNLAEITNLLHGDLLSENPQQAASTLGPHRVVPDRWKGMSQEQLEQIRLAQKQQVQEKLRLQEEEHQRDRAWDLHRVQGAREALLLQRQQQRQQRQQRRALDCSNLSLAQEQRLR
;
A
#
# COMPACT_ATOMS: atom_id res chain seq x y z
N PRO A 1 -46.51 24.62 42.24
CA PRO A 1 -45.28 23.83 41.93
C PRO A 1 -45.70 22.40 41.58
N PRO A 2 -45.06 21.76 40.58
CA PRO A 2 -45.78 20.86 39.69
C PRO A 2 -46.03 19.45 40.23
N SER A 3 -47.11 18.85 39.74
CA SER A 3 -47.58 17.52 40.07
C SER A 3 -47.94 16.73 38.81
N GLY A 4 -47.29 15.58 38.61
CA GLY A 4 -48.01 14.43 38.09
C GLY A 4 -47.78 13.96 36.64
N PRO A 5 -48.36 12.79 36.29
CA PRO A 5 -47.54 11.71 35.72
C PRO A 5 -48.19 10.81 34.63
N TRP A 6 -47.46 9.75 34.26
CA TRP A 6 -47.88 8.42 33.73
C TRP A 6 -47.85 8.10 32.21
N LEU A 7 -47.10 7.02 31.92
CA LEU A 7 -47.41 5.85 31.05
C LEU A 7 -47.35 5.90 29.50
N CYS A 8 -47.14 4.69 28.96
CA CYS A 8 -46.94 4.31 27.55
C CYS A 8 -48.02 3.27 27.12
N PRO A 9 -47.87 2.50 26.02
CA PRO A 9 -48.12 2.82 24.60
C PRO A 9 -49.29 1.93 24.06
N PRO A 10 -49.16 1.17 22.94
CA PRO A 10 -49.12 1.51 21.50
C PRO A 10 -50.41 1.10 20.73
N ARG A 11 -50.55 1.40 19.41
CA ARG A 11 -51.04 0.43 18.37
C ARG A 11 -51.10 0.93 16.91
N LEU A 12 -51.28 -0.06 16.03
CA LEU A 12 -51.36 -0.04 14.55
C LEU A 12 -52.60 0.66 13.97
N SER A 13 -52.49 1.16 12.72
CA SER A 13 -53.48 0.86 11.66
C SER A 13 -52.94 1.22 10.25
N CYS A 14 -53.56 0.65 9.21
CA CYS A 14 -53.28 0.94 7.79
C CYS A 14 -54.50 1.63 7.14
N VAL A 15 -54.33 2.34 6.03
CA VAL A 15 -55.27 2.30 4.88
C VAL A 15 -54.60 2.80 3.59
N LEU A 16 -55.13 2.39 2.45
CA LEU A 16 -54.57 2.55 1.10
C LEU A 16 -54.88 3.93 0.47
N THR A 17 -54.15 4.31 -0.57
CA THR A 17 -54.76 4.46 -1.93
C THR A 17 -53.75 4.55 -3.09
N ARG A 18 -54.01 3.74 -4.15
CA ARG A 18 -54.05 4.04 -5.62
C ARG A 18 -52.99 4.98 -6.29
N ARG A 19 -52.58 4.79 -7.57
CA ARG A 19 -52.66 3.70 -8.58
C ARG A 19 -51.90 4.14 -9.86
N ARG A 20 -51.60 3.18 -10.77
CA ARG A 20 -51.10 3.31 -12.17
C ARG A 20 -49.59 3.57 -12.36
N GLU A 21 -49.00 3.34 -13.54
CA GLU A 21 -48.94 2.15 -14.44
C GLU A 21 -48.34 2.53 -15.82
N LYS A 22 -47.24 1.88 -16.21
CA LYS A 22 -46.69 1.57 -17.56
C LYS A 22 -45.24 1.10 -17.32
N ARG A 23 -44.74 -0.10 -17.67
CA ARG A 23 -45.02 -1.15 -18.69
C ARG A 23 -44.73 -0.74 -20.14
N GLY A 24 -43.82 -1.49 -20.80
CA GLY A 24 -43.20 -1.21 -22.11
C GLY A 24 -41.66 -1.18 -22.00
N LYS A 25 -40.90 -2.28 -21.84
CA LYS A 25 -40.72 -3.55 -22.61
C LYS A 25 -39.88 -3.42 -23.89
N ASP A 26 -38.76 -4.16 -23.88
CA ASP A 26 -38.08 -4.90 -24.96
C ASP A 26 -37.69 -4.18 -26.28
N PHE A 27 -36.41 -4.27 -26.68
CA PHE A 27 -35.96 -5.21 -27.72
C PHE A 27 -34.42 -5.32 -27.80
N ALA A 28 -33.92 -6.34 -28.50
CA ALA A 28 -32.49 -6.61 -28.74
C ALA A 28 -32.23 -7.03 -30.20
N LYS A 29 -30.94 -7.21 -30.56
CA LYS A 29 -30.34 -7.33 -31.92
C LYS A 29 -29.97 -5.95 -32.51
N SER A 30 -28.99 -5.83 -33.40
CA SER A 30 -28.34 -6.89 -34.20
C SER A 30 -26.80 -6.82 -34.26
N ARG A 31 -26.22 -7.79 -34.98
CA ARG A 31 -24.80 -8.14 -35.07
C ARG A 31 -24.26 -7.86 -36.49
N GLU A 32 -22.93 -7.87 -36.62
CA GLU A 32 -22.19 -8.40 -37.79
C GLU A 32 -22.01 -7.57 -39.09
N LYS A 33 -20.76 -7.11 -39.29
CA LYS A 33 -19.86 -7.31 -40.47
C LYS A 33 -18.47 -6.75 -40.05
N ARG A 34 -17.31 -7.43 -40.15
CA ARG A 34 -16.62 -8.18 -41.22
C ARG A 34 -16.30 -7.32 -42.46
N ALA A 35 -15.09 -7.31 -43.03
CA ALA A 35 -13.75 -7.80 -42.63
C ALA A 35 -12.67 -7.31 -43.65
N ARG A 36 -11.38 -7.60 -43.41
CA ARG A 36 -10.23 -7.53 -44.37
C ARG A 36 -9.76 -6.09 -44.75
N ALA A 37 -8.50 -5.82 -45.15
CA ALA A 37 -7.20 -6.53 -45.02
C ALA A 37 -6.02 -5.55 -45.35
N ALA A 38 -4.80 -6.08 -45.50
CA ALA A 38 -3.60 -5.47 -46.11
C ALA A 38 -2.70 -4.51 -45.27
N LEU A 39 -1.67 -5.10 -44.64
CA LEU A 39 -0.27 -4.70 -44.83
C LEU A 39 0.29 -5.46 -46.07
N PRO A 40 1.45 -5.13 -46.72
CA PRO A 40 2.63 -4.44 -46.14
C PRO A 40 3.45 -3.49 -47.09
N ARG A 41 4.44 -2.76 -46.53
CA ARG A 41 5.90 -2.89 -46.81
C ARG A 41 6.76 -1.77 -46.17
N PRO A 42 8.07 -2.00 -45.92
CA PRO A 42 8.98 -1.02 -45.29
C PRO A 42 9.95 -0.32 -46.26
N ARG A 43 10.54 0.78 -45.78
CA ARG A 43 11.86 1.35 -46.17
C ARG A 43 12.44 2.03 -44.90
N HIS A 44 13.74 2.19 -44.66
CA HIS A 44 14.96 1.98 -45.45
C HIS A 44 16.04 1.23 -44.64
N ALA A 45 17.02 0.67 -45.33
CA ALA A 45 18.38 0.46 -44.85
C ALA A 45 19.36 0.71 -46.00
N PRO A 46 20.61 1.12 -45.73
CA PRO A 46 21.72 0.66 -46.57
C PRO A 46 23.01 0.34 -45.79
N PHE A 47 23.64 -0.79 -46.17
CA PHE A 47 25.09 -1.07 -46.31
C PHE A 47 26.10 -0.78 -45.16
N LEU A 48 27.16 -1.57 -44.94
CA LEU A 48 27.72 -2.65 -45.78
C LEU A 48 27.13 -4.06 -45.47
N SER A 49 27.72 -5.05 -44.77
CA SER A 49 29.01 -5.21 -44.07
C SER A 49 29.41 -6.69 -44.03
N ASN A 50 30.69 -7.04 -44.20
CA ASN A 50 31.17 -8.42 -44.32
C ASN A 50 32.37 -8.73 -43.41
N ARG A 51 32.28 -9.80 -42.60
CA ARG A 51 33.23 -10.94 -42.61
C ARG A 51 32.73 -12.10 -41.74
N SER A 52 33.30 -13.28 -41.96
CA SER A 52 32.69 -14.57 -41.62
C SER A 52 33.48 -15.39 -40.57
N CYS A 53 32.90 -16.53 -40.19
CA CYS A 53 33.54 -17.75 -39.64
C CYS A 53 33.68 -17.93 -38.11
N LEU A 54 32.79 -18.77 -37.57
CA LEU A 54 33.11 -20.04 -36.89
C LEU A 54 34.13 -20.06 -35.70
N ARG A 55 33.65 -20.23 -34.46
CA ARG A 55 33.66 -21.53 -33.73
C ARG A 55 33.13 -21.50 -32.28
N LEU A 56 32.24 -22.45 -32.00
CA LEU A 56 32.17 -23.38 -30.85
C LEU A 56 32.63 -22.99 -29.42
N ARG A 57 31.71 -23.28 -28.47
CA ARG A 57 31.90 -23.65 -27.03
C ARG A 57 32.35 -22.56 -26.03
N GLY A 58 31.71 -22.55 -24.85
CA GLY A 58 32.32 -22.05 -23.61
C GLY A 58 31.48 -21.14 -22.71
N ASN A 59 30.55 -21.71 -21.94
CA ASN A 59 30.33 -21.24 -20.56
C ASN A 59 31.47 -21.83 -19.71
N PRO A 60 32.01 -21.16 -18.66
CA PRO A 60 31.21 -20.94 -17.46
C PRO A 60 31.53 -19.68 -16.60
N ALA A 61 30.65 -19.47 -15.61
CA ALA A 61 30.87 -18.95 -14.26
C ALA A 61 32.05 -17.99 -13.97
N ILE A 62 31.70 -16.78 -13.52
CA ILE A 62 32.60 -15.91 -12.76
C ILE A 62 32.80 -16.51 -11.36
N ALA A 63 33.97 -17.11 -11.12
CA ALA A 63 34.40 -17.57 -9.80
C ALA A 63 35.43 -16.60 -9.20
N ALA A 64 35.45 -16.49 -7.87
CA ALA A 64 36.32 -15.55 -7.16
C ALA A 64 37.81 -15.86 -7.35
N ARG A 65 38.65 -14.81 -7.35
CA ARG A 65 40.09 -14.92 -7.10
C ARG A 65 40.54 -13.93 -6.04
N CYS A 66 40.99 -14.48 -4.93
CA CYS A 66 41.85 -13.81 -3.95
C CYS A 66 43.15 -14.61 -3.86
N SER A 67 44.28 -14.04 -4.30
CA SER A 67 45.61 -14.58 -3.99
C SER A 67 46.72 -13.54 -4.21
N LYS A 68 47.84 -13.76 -3.53
CA LYS A 68 48.96 -12.84 -3.31
C LYS A 68 49.98 -12.84 -4.46
N ALA A 69 50.42 -11.65 -4.88
CA ALA A 69 51.78 -11.29 -5.33
C ALA A 69 51.78 -9.78 -5.64
N GLY A 70 52.89 -9.03 -5.60
CA GLY A 70 54.28 -9.35 -5.26
C GLY A 70 55.16 -8.15 -5.62
N LEU A 71 56.19 -7.85 -4.81
CA LEU A 71 56.99 -6.62 -4.89
C LEU A 71 57.54 -6.26 -6.28
N ARG A 72 57.21 -5.06 -6.77
CA ARG A 72 57.97 -4.13 -7.64
C ARG A 72 57.24 -2.77 -7.56
N GLY A 73 57.89 -1.61 -7.50
CA GLY A 73 59.31 -1.33 -7.65
C GLY A 73 59.57 -0.38 -8.83
N CYS A 74 58.97 0.81 -8.81
CA CYS A 74 59.17 1.87 -9.81
C CYS A 74 59.14 3.24 -9.12
N PHE A 75 60.01 4.14 -9.56
CA PHE A 75 60.07 5.52 -9.07
C PHE A 75 58.90 6.33 -9.62
N SER A 76 58.30 7.20 -8.80
CA SER A 76 57.47 8.31 -9.28
C SER A 76 58.19 9.61 -8.95
N THR A 77 58.46 10.39 -9.98
CA THR A 77 59.16 11.69 -9.92
C THR A 77 58.57 12.66 -8.91
N PHE A 78 59.44 13.34 -8.16
CA PHE A 78 59.11 14.57 -7.46
C PHE A 78 58.56 15.60 -8.45
N VAL A 79 57.44 16.24 -8.11
CA VAL A 79 57.00 17.50 -8.73
C VAL A 79 57.01 18.56 -7.65
N VAL A 80 58.13 19.30 -7.57
CA VAL A 80 58.24 20.47 -6.69
C VAL A 80 57.57 21.64 -7.39
N PHE A 81 56.55 22.23 -6.75
CA PHE A 81 55.99 23.49 -7.20
C PHE A 81 56.97 24.63 -6.88
N SER A 82 57.60 25.19 -7.91
CA SER A 82 58.39 26.42 -7.78
C SER A 82 57.46 27.62 -7.54
N PHE A 83 57.59 28.25 -6.38
CA PHE A 83 57.16 29.63 -6.17
C PHE A 83 58.38 30.55 -6.33
N PRO A 84 58.32 31.60 -7.15
CA PRO A 84 59.35 32.64 -7.15
C PRO A 84 59.19 33.53 -5.92
N LEU A 85 60.31 33.84 -5.26
CA LEU A 85 60.41 34.86 -4.24
C LEU A 85 61.62 35.72 -4.57
N GLU A 86 61.37 36.93 -5.08
CA GLU A 86 62.40 37.94 -5.30
C GLU A 86 62.62 38.76 -4.02
N TYR A 87 63.86 39.23 -3.86
CA TYR A 87 64.24 40.42 -3.09
C TYR A 87 63.76 40.56 -1.63
N PHE A 88 64.67 40.29 -0.69
CA PHE A 88 65.06 41.31 0.29
C PHE A 88 66.45 41.02 0.88
N GLU A 89 67.40 41.93 0.68
CA GLU A 89 68.68 41.91 1.40
C GLU A 89 68.54 42.67 2.73
N ALA A 90 69.01 42.08 3.82
CA ALA A 90 69.23 42.76 5.09
C ALA A 90 70.39 42.09 5.84
N LEU A 91 71.32 42.90 6.35
CA LEU A 91 72.58 42.43 6.95
C LEU A 91 72.37 41.90 8.38
N GLY A 92 72.94 40.72 8.68
CA GLY A 92 72.93 40.14 10.03
C GLY A 92 74.05 39.10 10.21
N SER A 93 74.83 39.24 11.28
CA SER A 93 75.97 38.34 11.58
C SER A 93 75.50 36.97 12.09
N PRO A 94 76.14 35.85 11.69
CA PRO A 94 75.77 34.52 12.17
C PRO A 94 76.29 34.26 13.59
N THR A 95 75.47 34.50 14.60
CA THR A 95 75.65 33.88 15.92
C THR A 95 74.94 32.51 15.94
N ASN A 96 75.62 31.50 16.48
CA ASN A 96 75.22 30.09 16.39
C ASN A 96 73.76 29.84 16.75
N PRO A 97 72.90 29.33 15.84
CA PRO A 97 71.62 28.75 16.23
C PRO A 97 71.90 27.42 16.91
N VAL A 98 71.52 27.31 18.19
CA VAL A 98 71.36 25.99 18.82
C VAL A 98 70.21 25.31 18.10
N MET A 99 70.52 24.26 17.33
CA MET A 99 69.52 23.40 16.70
C MET A 99 68.83 22.59 17.80
N ASP A 100 67.81 23.18 18.42
CA ASP A 100 67.05 22.53 19.48
C ASP A 100 66.38 21.27 18.92
N VAL A 101 66.68 20.12 19.52
CA VAL A 101 66.31 18.81 18.98
C VAL A 101 64.88 18.51 19.38
N ALA A 102 63.94 19.09 18.63
CA ALA A 102 62.50 19.02 18.84
C ALA A 102 62.07 17.62 19.30
N GLN A 103 61.62 17.50 20.55
CA GLN A 103 61.45 16.19 21.15
C GLN A 103 60.21 15.50 20.57
N PRO A 104 60.10 14.16 20.65
CA PRO A 104 58.91 13.45 20.16
C PRO A 104 57.59 13.93 20.77
N LYS A 105 57.63 14.54 21.96
CA LYS A 105 56.49 15.18 22.62
C LYS A 105 56.07 16.49 21.95
N ASP A 106 57.03 17.27 21.45
CA ASP A 106 56.78 18.58 20.85
C ASP A 106 56.22 18.40 19.45
N LEU A 107 56.78 17.45 18.68
CA LEU A 107 56.22 17.01 17.40
C LEU A 107 54.78 16.46 17.54
N GLN A 108 54.46 15.77 18.65
CA GLN A 108 53.09 15.36 18.95
C GLN A 108 52.17 16.56 19.30
N GLN A 109 52.68 17.53 20.08
CA GLN A 109 51.96 18.76 20.39
C GLN A 109 51.67 19.55 19.10
N ASP A 110 52.66 19.77 18.25
CA ASP A 110 52.52 20.48 16.97
C ASP A 110 51.59 19.76 16.00
N PHE A 111 51.68 18.42 15.89
CA PHE A 111 50.70 17.65 15.11
C PHE A 111 49.27 17.83 15.66
N SER A 112 49.10 17.87 16.99
CA SER A 112 47.80 18.12 17.62
C SER A 112 47.30 19.55 17.37
N GLN A 113 48.19 20.56 17.41
CA GLN A 113 47.88 21.95 17.12
C GLN A 113 47.54 22.15 15.64
N ALA A 114 48.33 21.59 14.73
CA ALA A 114 48.06 21.59 13.29
C ALA A 114 46.72 20.93 12.98
N ARG A 115 46.39 19.80 13.63
CA ARG A 115 45.08 19.15 13.49
C ARG A 115 43.93 20.02 14.01
N ARG A 116 44.11 20.78 15.10
CA ARG A 116 43.13 21.78 15.58
C ARG A 116 42.97 22.94 14.58
N ARG A 117 44.08 23.54 14.12
CA ARG A 117 44.08 24.63 13.13
C ARG A 117 43.41 24.20 11.82
N TYR A 118 43.72 23.00 11.31
CA TYR A 118 43.09 22.41 10.13
C TYR A 118 41.59 22.13 10.34
N ALA A 119 41.21 21.59 11.49
CA ALA A 119 39.80 21.35 11.83
C ALA A 119 38.99 22.66 11.88
N GLU A 120 39.54 23.73 12.46
CA GLU A 120 38.89 25.05 12.49
C GLU A 120 38.86 25.70 11.10
N LEU A 121 39.90 25.60 10.27
CA LEU A 121 39.81 26.02 8.85
C LEU A 121 38.71 25.24 8.09
N CYS A 122 38.53 23.96 8.39
CA CYS A 122 37.44 23.14 7.84
C CYS A 122 36.05 23.42 8.44
N ARG A 123 35.98 24.17 9.56
CA ARG A 123 34.74 24.63 10.21
C ARG A 123 34.36 26.02 9.74
N GLN A 124 35.31 26.96 9.72
CA GLN A 124 35.18 28.33 9.21
C GLN A 124 34.59 28.35 7.79
N LYS A 125 35.09 27.49 6.89
CA LYS A 125 34.54 27.34 5.53
C LYS A 125 33.03 27.05 5.48
N ARG A 126 32.46 26.41 6.51
CA ARG A 126 31.02 26.11 6.62
C ARG A 126 30.24 27.21 7.35
N ILE A 127 30.87 27.86 8.34
CA ILE A 127 30.24 28.93 9.13
C ILE A 127 30.09 30.22 8.32
N PHE A 128 31.11 30.59 7.54
CA PHE A 128 31.13 31.82 6.74
C PHE A 128 30.44 31.66 5.38
N ASN A 129 30.26 30.44 4.86
CA ASN A 129 29.43 30.23 3.68
C ASN A 129 27.94 30.18 4.06
N ALA A 130 27.25 31.31 3.92
CA ALA A 130 25.83 31.44 4.25
C ALA A 130 24.94 30.42 3.52
N ARG A 131 25.30 29.98 2.30
CA ARG A 131 24.54 28.97 1.55
C ARG A 131 24.63 27.60 2.20
N ASP A 132 25.84 27.17 2.57
CA ASP A 132 26.06 25.88 3.25
C ASP A 132 25.46 25.88 4.66
N ARG A 133 25.39 27.04 5.31
CA ARG A 133 24.74 27.20 6.62
C ARG A 133 23.21 27.04 6.57
N ILE A 134 22.56 27.36 5.45
CA ILE A 134 21.09 27.37 5.31
C ILE A 134 20.59 26.12 4.57
N ILE A 135 21.32 25.63 3.56
CA ILE A 135 20.90 24.51 2.69
C ILE A 135 22.05 23.52 2.43
N GLY A 136 23.10 23.52 3.25
CA GLY A 136 24.23 22.61 3.10
C GLY A 136 23.88 21.19 3.56
N GLY A 137 24.01 20.24 2.64
CA GLY A 137 23.93 18.81 2.92
C GLY A 137 24.91 18.04 2.04
N ASP A 138 25.32 16.86 2.50
CA ASP A 138 26.25 16.00 1.76
C ASP A 138 25.48 15.26 0.64
N THR A 139 25.48 15.86 -0.55
CA THR A 139 24.84 15.29 -1.73
C THR A 139 25.46 13.96 -2.13
N ALA A 140 26.76 13.75 -1.91
CA ALA A 140 27.43 12.48 -2.23
C ALA A 140 27.00 11.36 -1.27
N ALA A 141 26.75 11.67 0.00
CA ALA A 141 26.15 10.75 0.96
C ALA A 141 24.68 10.45 0.64
N TRP A 142 23.88 11.45 0.22
CA TRP A 142 22.52 11.22 -0.26
C TRP A 142 22.50 10.36 -1.53
N ASP A 143 23.36 10.63 -2.51
CA ASP A 143 23.52 9.81 -3.72
C ASP A 143 24.02 8.40 -3.41
N ALA A 144 24.79 8.20 -2.33
CA ALA A 144 25.14 6.87 -1.82
C ALA A 144 23.91 6.16 -1.24
N GLN A 145 23.13 6.81 -0.36
CA GLN A 145 21.92 6.25 0.23
C GLN A 145 20.87 5.88 -0.83
N VAL A 146 20.68 6.74 -1.85
CA VAL A 146 19.77 6.49 -2.98
C VAL A 146 20.26 5.34 -3.86
N ARG A 147 21.59 5.17 -4.04
CA ARG A 147 22.15 3.99 -4.72
C ARG A 147 21.95 2.72 -3.91
N ASP A 148 22.25 2.73 -2.62
CA ASP A 148 22.05 1.59 -1.72
C ASP A 148 20.59 1.14 -1.67
N GLN A 149 19.64 2.09 -1.63
CA GLN A 149 18.21 1.80 -1.72
C GLN A 149 17.85 1.15 -3.07
N LYS A 150 18.27 1.76 -4.19
CA LYS A 150 18.03 1.18 -5.54
C LYS A 150 18.66 -0.20 -5.72
N ILE A 151 19.79 -0.48 -5.07
CA ILE A 151 20.42 -1.80 -5.07
C ILE A 151 19.55 -2.79 -4.29
N ARG A 152 19.03 -2.44 -3.10
CA ARG A 152 18.10 -3.29 -2.34
C ARG A 152 16.84 -3.58 -3.13
N GLU A 153 16.15 -2.54 -3.61
CA GLU A 153 14.96 -2.64 -4.45
C GLU A 153 15.20 -3.53 -5.69
N ALA A 154 16.35 -3.40 -6.36
CA ALA A 154 16.72 -4.26 -7.48
C ALA A 154 16.96 -5.73 -7.06
N THR A 155 17.59 -5.98 -5.91
CA THR A 155 17.81 -7.35 -5.40
C THR A 155 16.51 -8.01 -4.93
N GLU A 156 15.61 -7.27 -4.27
CA GLU A 156 14.28 -7.74 -3.89
C GLU A 156 13.42 -8.03 -5.13
N LYS A 157 13.41 -7.11 -6.10
CA LYS A 157 12.73 -7.30 -7.39
C LYS A 157 13.29 -8.50 -8.15
N ALA A 158 14.60 -8.72 -8.15
CA ALA A 158 15.21 -9.92 -8.74
C ALA A 158 14.77 -11.21 -8.02
N ARG A 159 14.71 -11.23 -6.68
CA ARG A 159 14.15 -12.36 -5.91
C ARG A 159 12.70 -12.63 -6.32
N HIS A 160 11.84 -11.61 -6.30
CA HIS A 160 10.43 -11.74 -6.71
C HIS A 160 10.28 -12.20 -8.17
N GLU A 161 11.14 -11.75 -9.09
CA GLU A 161 11.16 -12.21 -10.48
C GLU A 161 11.56 -13.69 -10.60
N THR A 162 12.51 -14.18 -9.78
CA THR A 162 12.84 -15.61 -9.72
C THR A 162 11.69 -16.46 -9.16
N PHE A 163 11.04 -16.04 -8.06
CA PHE A 163 9.87 -16.74 -7.52
C PHE A 163 8.71 -16.76 -8.52
N ALA A 164 8.45 -15.63 -9.20
CA ALA A 164 7.45 -15.57 -10.26
C ALA A 164 7.81 -16.45 -11.48
N ALA A 165 9.10 -16.67 -11.76
CA ALA A 165 9.55 -17.60 -12.80
C ALA A 165 9.39 -19.07 -12.39
N GLU A 166 9.64 -19.40 -11.12
CA GLU A 166 9.40 -20.74 -10.56
C GLU A 166 7.90 -21.07 -10.54
N MET A 167 7.05 -20.15 -10.08
CA MET A 167 5.59 -20.32 -10.10
C MET A 167 5.08 -20.62 -11.51
N ARG A 168 5.52 -19.86 -12.53
CA ARG A 168 5.20 -20.13 -13.95
C ARG A 168 5.68 -21.50 -14.45
N GLN A 169 6.76 -22.05 -13.91
CA GLN A 169 7.21 -23.41 -14.24
C GLN A 169 6.37 -24.49 -13.55
N ASN A 170 5.96 -24.24 -12.30
CA ASN A 170 5.09 -25.12 -11.54
C ASN A 170 3.68 -25.18 -12.17
N ASP A 171 3.09 -24.03 -12.55
CA ASP A 171 1.82 -23.95 -13.26
C ASP A 171 1.85 -24.71 -14.60
N LYS A 172 2.93 -24.52 -15.37
CA LYS A 172 3.14 -25.25 -16.63
C LYS A 172 3.24 -26.76 -16.39
N THR A 173 3.90 -27.17 -15.31
CA THR A 173 4.04 -28.59 -14.93
C THR A 173 2.69 -29.18 -14.50
N MET A 174 1.92 -28.45 -13.68
CA MET A 174 0.55 -28.79 -13.29
C MET A 174 -0.34 -29.02 -14.52
N CYS A 175 -0.35 -28.08 -15.47
CA CYS A 175 -1.10 -28.20 -16.72
C CYS A 175 -0.69 -29.42 -17.56
N ILE A 176 0.61 -29.75 -17.59
CA ILE A 176 1.12 -30.93 -18.31
C ILE A 176 0.67 -32.24 -17.64
N LEU A 177 0.65 -32.29 -16.30
CA LEU A 177 0.20 -33.46 -15.54
C LEU A 177 -1.32 -33.66 -15.65
N GLU A 178 -2.10 -32.60 -15.47
CA GLU A 178 -3.56 -32.62 -15.60
C GLU A 178 -4.01 -32.91 -17.05
N ALA A 179 -3.20 -32.52 -18.06
CA ALA A 179 -3.38 -32.93 -19.45
C ALA A 179 -2.91 -34.38 -19.75
N ARG A 180 -2.13 -35.03 -18.88
CA ARG A 180 -1.85 -36.48 -18.95
C ARG A 180 -3.01 -37.24 -18.32
N GLU A 181 -3.35 -36.96 -17.06
CA GLU A 181 -4.47 -37.60 -16.36
C GLU A 181 -5.79 -37.52 -17.15
N ARG A 182 -6.11 -36.36 -17.74
CA ARG A 182 -7.30 -36.19 -18.58
C ARG A 182 -7.26 -37.04 -19.86
N ARG A 183 -6.09 -37.38 -20.39
CA ARG A 183 -5.95 -38.35 -21.50
C ARG A 183 -6.06 -39.78 -20.97
N ASP A 184 -5.35 -40.11 -19.90
CA ASP A 184 -5.34 -41.46 -19.32
C ASP A 184 -6.76 -41.89 -18.89
N ARG A 185 -7.52 -40.97 -18.27
CA ARG A 185 -8.95 -41.14 -17.98
C ARG A 185 -9.80 -41.33 -19.24
N LYS A 186 -9.54 -40.61 -20.33
CA LYS A 186 -10.23 -40.80 -21.61
C LYS A 186 -9.88 -42.15 -22.25
N HIS A 187 -8.63 -42.59 -22.20
CA HIS A 187 -8.19 -43.89 -22.68
C HIS A 187 -8.82 -45.02 -21.87
N LEU A 188 -8.87 -44.90 -20.54
CA LEU A 188 -9.55 -45.86 -19.65
C LEU A 188 -11.05 -45.92 -19.92
N CYS A 189 -11.75 -44.78 -19.96
CA CYS A 189 -13.17 -44.74 -20.31
C CYS A 189 -13.44 -45.32 -21.70
N LYS A 190 -12.59 -45.03 -22.70
CA LYS A 190 -12.72 -45.64 -24.03
C LYS A 190 -12.54 -47.16 -23.97
N ALA A 191 -11.49 -47.66 -23.31
CA ALA A 191 -11.24 -49.09 -23.18
C ALA A 191 -12.39 -49.82 -22.46
N ILE A 192 -13.00 -49.20 -21.43
CA ILE A 192 -14.19 -49.73 -20.76
C ILE A 192 -15.39 -49.78 -21.72
N CYS A 193 -15.65 -48.70 -22.47
CA CYS A 193 -16.76 -48.68 -23.44
C CYS A 193 -16.54 -49.65 -24.61
N ASP A 194 -15.31 -49.75 -25.14
CA ASP A 194 -14.92 -50.70 -26.18
C ASP A 194 -15.15 -52.14 -25.68
N PHE A 195 -14.70 -52.47 -24.47
CA PHE A 195 -14.88 -53.78 -23.83
C PHE A 195 -16.37 -54.11 -23.56
N GLN A 196 -17.15 -53.12 -23.12
CA GLN A 196 -18.60 -53.25 -22.95
C GLN A 196 -19.30 -53.55 -24.28
N GLN A 197 -18.88 -52.87 -25.36
CA GLN A 197 -19.43 -53.08 -26.70
C GLN A 197 -19.00 -54.40 -27.35
N SER A 198 -17.84 -54.96 -27.00
CA SER A 198 -17.39 -56.25 -27.54
C SER A 198 -17.82 -57.47 -26.74
N PHE A 199 -17.99 -57.36 -25.41
CA PHE A 199 -18.21 -58.51 -24.52
C PHE A 199 -19.42 -58.42 -23.57
N GLN A 200 -20.09 -57.26 -23.46
CA GLN A 200 -21.21 -57.06 -22.52
C GLN A 200 -22.50 -56.61 -23.22
N GLN A 201 -22.66 -56.98 -24.48
CA GLN A 201 -23.88 -56.71 -25.26
C GLN A 201 -25.12 -57.34 -24.61
N PRO A 202 -26.31 -56.71 -24.70
CA PRO A 202 -27.55 -57.31 -24.20
C PRO A 202 -27.80 -58.71 -24.76
N GLN A 203 -27.50 -58.92 -26.04
CA GLN A 203 -27.72 -60.17 -26.79
C GLN A 203 -26.81 -61.33 -26.34
N THR A 204 -25.70 -61.05 -25.67
CA THR A 204 -24.76 -62.07 -25.16
C THR A 204 -24.99 -62.41 -23.69
N ARG A 205 -26.14 -62.01 -23.12
CA ARG A 205 -26.55 -62.37 -21.76
C ARG A 205 -27.22 -63.74 -21.73
N ARG A 206 -27.09 -64.43 -20.60
CA ARG A 206 -27.65 -65.78 -20.40
C ARG A 206 -29.19 -65.79 -20.40
N GLU A 207 -29.80 -64.69 -19.96
CA GLU A 207 -31.26 -64.49 -19.91
C GLU A 207 -31.73 -63.44 -20.94
N PHE A 208 -31.03 -63.34 -22.08
CA PHE A 208 -31.48 -62.46 -23.17
C PHE A 208 -32.75 -62.98 -23.86
N ASP A 209 -32.93 -64.30 -23.95
CA ASP A 209 -34.15 -64.95 -24.42
C ASP A 209 -35.41 -64.45 -23.69
N LEU A 210 -35.36 -64.40 -22.36
CA LEU A 210 -36.42 -63.86 -21.50
C LEU A 210 -36.58 -62.33 -21.60
N SER A 211 -35.59 -61.63 -22.16
CA SER A 211 -35.50 -60.16 -22.21
C SER A 211 -35.61 -59.59 -23.63
N ASP A 212 -35.82 -60.42 -24.65
CA ASP A 212 -35.81 -60.00 -26.04
C ASP A 212 -37.11 -59.24 -26.39
N PRO A 213 -37.05 -57.96 -26.83
CA PRO A 213 -38.23 -57.22 -27.26
C PRO A 213 -38.94 -57.83 -28.50
N LEU A 214 -38.33 -58.84 -29.13
CA LEU A 214 -38.90 -59.62 -30.23
C LEU A 214 -39.26 -61.07 -29.84
N ALA A 215 -39.16 -61.47 -28.55
CA ALA A 215 -39.51 -62.83 -28.08
C ALA A 215 -40.90 -63.27 -28.60
N LEU A 216 -41.94 -62.48 -28.30
CA LEU A 216 -43.34 -62.69 -28.74
C LEU A 216 -43.56 -62.70 -30.28
N LYS A 217 -42.52 -62.45 -31.10
CA LYS A 217 -42.55 -62.57 -32.57
C LYS A 217 -41.69 -63.74 -33.09
N LYS A 218 -40.83 -64.30 -32.26
CA LYS A 218 -40.02 -65.50 -32.52
C LYS A 218 -40.70 -66.74 -31.96
N ASP A 219 -41.43 -66.58 -30.85
CA ASP A 219 -42.24 -67.62 -30.23
C ASP A 219 -43.31 -68.12 -31.20
N LEU A 220 -43.42 -69.45 -31.29
CA LEU A 220 -44.48 -70.09 -32.05
C LEU A 220 -45.78 -70.04 -31.23
N PRO A 221 -46.96 -69.90 -31.87
CA PRO A 221 -48.24 -70.00 -31.18
C PRO A 221 -48.34 -71.31 -30.38
N ALA A 222 -48.83 -71.24 -29.14
CA ALA A 222 -48.88 -72.37 -28.22
C ALA A 222 -49.66 -73.59 -28.77
N ARG A 223 -50.57 -73.36 -29.73
CA ARG A 223 -51.23 -74.37 -30.57
C ARG A 223 -51.17 -73.89 -32.02
N GLN A 224 -50.27 -74.46 -32.83
CA GLN A 224 -50.14 -74.09 -34.25
C GLN A 224 -51.17 -74.80 -35.12
N SER A 225 -51.55 -76.03 -34.77
CA SER A 225 -52.68 -76.76 -35.35
C SER A 225 -53.20 -77.80 -34.34
N ASP A 226 -54.39 -78.35 -34.58
CA ASP A 226 -54.98 -79.34 -33.69
C ASP A 226 -54.21 -80.67 -33.69
N ASN A 227 -53.54 -81.00 -34.80
CA ASN A 227 -52.75 -82.21 -34.99
C ASN A 227 -51.25 -81.99 -34.73
N ASP A 228 -50.88 -80.89 -34.05
CA ASP A 228 -49.50 -80.62 -33.63
C ASP A 228 -49.06 -81.61 -32.55
N VAL A 229 -48.00 -82.38 -32.84
CA VAL A 229 -47.41 -83.41 -31.97
C VAL A 229 -46.90 -82.82 -30.63
N ARG A 230 -46.64 -81.51 -30.57
CA ARG A 230 -46.26 -80.82 -29.32
C ARG A 230 -47.40 -80.74 -28.30
N ASN A 231 -48.65 -80.80 -28.75
CA ASN A 231 -49.85 -80.66 -27.90
C ASN A 231 -50.17 -81.96 -27.14
N THR A 232 -49.26 -82.36 -26.25
CA THR A 232 -49.49 -83.44 -25.29
C THR A 232 -50.56 -83.06 -24.26
N VAL A 233 -51.21 -84.07 -23.66
CA VAL A 233 -52.30 -83.89 -22.66
C VAL A 233 -51.86 -82.98 -21.50
N SER A 234 -50.62 -83.09 -21.05
CA SER A 234 -50.05 -82.27 -19.97
C SER A 234 -49.88 -80.79 -20.33
N GLY A 235 -49.87 -80.43 -21.63
CA GLY A 235 -49.69 -79.05 -22.08
C GLY A 235 -50.95 -78.18 -21.98
N MET A 236 -52.13 -78.78 -21.74
CA MET A 236 -53.41 -78.08 -21.59
C MET A 236 -53.80 -77.14 -22.77
N GLN A 237 -53.19 -77.32 -23.96
CA GLN A 237 -53.48 -76.49 -25.15
C GLN A 237 -54.60 -77.03 -26.02
N ARG A 238 -54.95 -78.33 -25.87
CA ARG A 238 -56.05 -79.00 -26.57
C ARG A 238 -56.82 -79.85 -25.57
N PHE A 239 -58.06 -79.49 -25.28
CA PHE A 239 -58.93 -80.32 -24.44
C PHE A 239 -59.88 -81.14 -25.32
N MET A 240 -60.09 -82.42 -25.00
CA MET A 240 -61.02 -83.27 -25.76
C MET A 240 -62.50 -82.89 -25.56
N GLY A 241 -62.80 -81.96 -24.63
CA GLY A 241 -64.11 -81.31 -24.49
C GLY A 241 -64.27 -80.03 -25.32
N GLU A 242 -63.19 -79.48 -25.89
CA GLU A 242 -63.26 -78.40 -26.88
C GLU A 242 -63.69 -78.99 -28.22
N ASP A 243 -64.99 -79.18 -28.37
CA ASP A 243 -65.58 -79.53 -29.65
C ASP A 243 -65.46 -78.36 -30.63
N LEU A 244 -64.43 -78.39 -31.48
CA LEU A 244 -64.26 -77.43 -32.58
C LEU A 244 -65.41 -77.53 -33.59
N ASN A 245 -65.93 -78.74 -33.75
CA ASN A 245 -67.14 -79.00 -34.51
C ASN A 245 -68.38 -78.53 -33.74
N PHE A 246 -68.30 -77.74 -32.65
CA PHE A 246 -69.50 -77.25 -31.95
C PHE A 246 -70.43 -76.47 -32.88
N LEU A 247 -69.97 -75.73 -33.88
CA LEU A 247 -70.92 -75.14 -34.84
C LEU A 247 -71.52 -76.17 -35.81
N GLU A 248 -70.89 -77.31 -36.05
CA GLU A 248 -71.41 -78.39 -36.90
C GLU A 248 -72.30 -79.35 -36.10
N ARG A 249 -71.86 -79.82 -34.93
CA ARG A 249 -72.65 -80.56 -33.95
C ARG A 249 -73.76 -79.71 -33.38
N LYS A 250 -73.60 -78.40 -33.15
CA LYS A 250 -74.72 -77.51 -32.78
C LYS A 250 -75.63 -77.26 -33.98
N ARG A 251 -75.14 -77.17 -35.23
CA ARG A 251 -76.03 -77.24 -36.41
C ARG A 251 -76.73 -78.59 -36.51
N PHE A 252 -76.11 -79.71 -36.19
CA PHE A 252 -76.73 -81.03 -36.17
C PHE A 252 -77.68 -81.20 -34.98
N GLN A 253 -77.41 -80.51 -33.86
CA GLN A 253 -78.29 -80.32 -32.72
C GLN A 253 -79.28 -79.16 -32.90
N GLU A 254 -79.23 -78.38 -33.98
CA GLU A 254 -80.18 -77.32 -34.34
C GLU A 254 -80.96 -77.70 -35.60
N GLU A 255 -80.50 -78.71 -36.33
CA GLU A 255 -81.29 -79.58 -37.19
C GLU A 255 -82.06 -80.51 -36.27
N GLN A 256 -81.42 -81.26 -35.36
CA GLN A 256 -82.15 -82.01 -34.33
C GLN A 256 -82.98 -81.10 -33.40
N ASN A 257 -82.52 -79.92 -32.94
CA ASN A 257 -83.40 -78.96 -32.22
C ASN A 257 -84.30 -78.13 -33.16
N ARG A 258 -84.36 -78.34 -34.48
CA ARG A 258 -85.41 -77.75 -35.32
C ARG A 258 -86.42 -78.79 -35.74
N GLU A 259 -86.00 -80.02 -35.94
CA GLU A 259 -86.84 -81.22 -35.87
C GLU A 259 -87.55 -81.29 -34.50
N TRP A 260 -86.82 -81.15 -33.38
CA TRP A 260 -87.38 -81.15 -32.00
C TRP A 260 -88.03 -79.81 -31.59
N SER A 261 -87.54 -78.63 -32.05
CA SER A 261 -88.03 -77.32 -31.58
C SER A 261 -88.90 -76.50 -32.54
N LEU A 262 -89.24 -76.99 -33.74
CA LEU A 262 -90.44 -76.52 -34.45
C LEU A 262 -91.74 -76.88 -33.69
N GLN A 263 -91.69 -77.91 -32.83
CA GLN A 263 -92.67 -78.13 -31.77
C GLN A 263 -92.32 -77.29 -30.53
N GLN A 264 -91.11 -77.47 -29.98
CA GLN A 264 -90.81 -76.96 -28.63
C GLN A 264 -90.96 -75.42 -28.40
N GLN A 265 -90.46 -74.46 -29.21
CA GLN A 265 -89.93 -73.09 -28.77
C GLN A 265 -90.75 -71.76 -28.37
N ARG A 266 -90.22 -70.88 -27.32
CA ARG A 266 -90.00 -69.28 -27.08
C ARG A 266 -88.95 -68.54 -25.96
N GLU A 267 -88.23 -67.28 -26.03
CA GLU A 267 -87.30 -66.51 -24.93
C GLU A 267 -86.59 -64.94 -24.94
N TRP A 268 -85.72 -64.42 -23.90
CA TRP A 268 -84.53 -63.33 -23.70
C TRP A 268 -84.49 -61.72 -23.20
N LYS A 269 -83.34 -60.93 -22.83
CA LYS A 269 -83.00 -59.34 -22.67
C LYS A 269 -81.77 -58.66 -21.72
N ASP A 270 -81.36 -57.28 -21.61
CA ASP A 270 -80.13 -56.53 -20.85
C ASP A 270 -79.89 -54.86 -20.62
N ALA A 271 -78.83 -54.18 -19.90
CA ALA A 271 -78.27 -52.67 -19.88
C ALA A 271 -77.35 -51.86 -18.70
N ARG A 272 -76.66 -50.58 -18.80
CA ARG A 272 -75.69 -49.74 -17.79
C ARG A 272 -75.16 -48.14 -17.94
N ALA A 273 -74.40 -47.36 -16.99
CA ALA A 273 -73.81 -45.86 -16.98
C ALA A 273 -72.66 -45.18 -15.93
N ASP A 274 -72.09 -43.85 -15.94
CA ASP A 274 -71.03 -43.04 -15.01
C ASP A 274 -70.65 -41.39 -15.10
N GLN A 275 -69.88 -40.59 -14.19
CA GLN A 275 -69.31 -39.07 -14.20
C GLN A 275 -68.23 -38.36 -13.12
N LYS A 276 -67.55 -37.08 -13.19
CA LYS A 276 -66.44 -36.32 -12.27
C LYS A 276 -66.03 -34.66 -12.30
N CYS A 277 -65.20 -33.92 -11.38
CA CYS A 277 -64.69 -32.36 -11.37
C CYS A 277 -63.56 -31.64 -10.33
N ALA A 278 -63.00 -30.31 -10.35
CA ALA A 278 -61.95 -29.51 -9.40
C ALA A 278 -61.50 -27.87 -9.45
N GLY A 279 -60.65 -27.14 -8.55
CA GLY A 279 -60.02 -25.64 -8.59
C GLY A 279 -59.16 -24.77 -7.42
N ASN A 280 -58.43 -23.53 -7.53
CA ASN A 280 -57.60 -22.65 -6.45
C ASN A 280 -57.00 -21.06 -6.61
N LYS A 281 -56.19 -20.31 -5.68
CA LYS A 281 -55.76 -18.74 -5.59
C LYS A 281 -54.60 -18.00 -4.60
N ALA A 282 -53.99 -16.69 -4.74
CA ALA A 282 -53.01 -15.80 -3.80
C ALA A 282 -52.48 -14.21 -4.03
N LYS A 283 -51.77 -13.31 -3.14
CA LYS A 283 -51.04 -11.86 -3.32
C LYS A 283 -50.33 -10.87 -2.14
N LYS A 284 -49.42 -9.75 -2.29
CA LYS A 284 -48.80 -8.64 -1.27
C LYS A 284 -47.87 -7.29 -1.69
N ALA A 285 -47.46 -6.18 -0.85
CA ALA A 285 -46.52 -4.88 -1.09
C ALA A 285 -45.89 -3.86 0.10
N ASN A 286 -45.05 -2.71 -0.07
CA ASN A 286 -44.37 -1.57 0.89
C ASN A 286 -43.53 -0.28 0.23
N GLN A 287 -42.71 0.80 0.71
CA GLN A 287 -42.56 2.00 1.76
C GLN A 287 -41.23 3.04 1.80
N CYS A 288 -41.13 4.36 2.39
CA CYS A 288 -39.95 5.30 2.99
C CYS A 288 -39.44 6.85 2.57
N GLN A 289 -38.77 7.81 3.41
CA GLN A 289 -38.25 9.32 3.17
C GLN A 289 -37.33 10.24 4.25
N CYS A 290 -36.61 11.45 4.00
CA CYS A 290 -35.90 12.57 4.91
C CYS A 290 -35.13 13.89 4.24
N PHE A 291 -34.34 15.04 4.66
CA PHE A 291 -33.95 16.09 5.80
C PHE A 291 -32.84 17.32 5.50
N LEU A 292 -32.62 18.55 6.20
CA LEU A 292 -31.47 19.68 6.08
C LEU A 292 -31.37 21.10 6.99
N GLN A 293 -30.25 21.98 7.16
CA GLN A 293 -30.08 23.51 7.64
C GLN A 293 -28.63 24.26 8.05
N GLN A 294 -28.32 25.66 8.02
CA GLN A 294 -27.06 26.54 8.50
C GLN A 294 -27.04 28.20 8.82
N PRO A 295 -25.94 28.99 9.35
CA PRO A 295 -25.80 30.48 9.87
C PRO A 295 -24.48 31.52 9.72
N VAL A 296 -24.34 32.84 10.25
CA VAL A 296 -23.20 33.98 10.06
C VAL A 296 -22.89 35.28 11.09
N PRO A 297 -21.80 36.23 10.98
CA PRO A 297 -21.26 37.46 11.87
C PRO A 297 -20.78 38.91 11.22
N LEU A 298 -20.08 40.09 11.64
CA LEU A 298 -19.45 41.07 12.74
C LEU A 298 -18.98 42.58 12.20
N PHE A 299 -18.30 43.76 12.64
CA PHE A 299 -17.30 44.55 13.62
C PHE A 299 -17.42 46.21 13.61
N LEU A 300 -16.61 47.36 13.96
CA LEU A 300 -15.30 47.99 14.59
C LEU A 300 -15.17 49.66 14.79
N PHE A 301 -14.12 50.42 15.40
CA PHE A 301 -14.04 51.97 15.81
C PHE A 301 -12.64 52.88 15.98
N ILE A 302 -12.55 54.28 16.30
CA ILE A 302 -11.31 55.30 16.48
C ILE A 302 -11.54 56.83 17.15
N TRP A 303 -10.80 58.04 17.43
CA TRP A 303 -9.44 58.90 17.41
C TRP A 303 -9.34 60.41 18.17
N PRO A 304 -8.18 61.22 18.45
CA PRO A 304 -7.98 62.58 19.27
C PRO A 304 -6.94 63.86 18.93
N LEU A 305 -6.76 65.08 19.68
CA LEU A 305 -5.79 66.35 19.50
C LEU A 305 -5.58 67.62 20.61
N ILE A 306 -4.60 68.67 20.59
CA ILE A 306 -4.32 69.92 21.58
C ILE A 306 -3.28 71.21 21.30
N LEU A 307 -3.17 72.45 22.02
CA LEU A 307 -2.14 73.70 21.99
C LEU A 307 -2.23 74.94 23.13
N PHE A 308 -1.61 76.21 23.42
CA PHE A 308 -0.48 77.32 23.14
C PHE A 308 -0.30 78.68 24.15
N MET A 309 0.72 79.70 24.14
CA MET A 309 1.05 80.91 25.15
C MET A 309 1.95 82.31 24.84
N CYS A 310 2.06 83.51 25.64
CA CYS A 310 3.05 84.80 25.56
C CYS A 310 3.11 86.13 26.59
N GLN A 311 4.06 87.20 26.61
CA GLN A 311 4.04 88.69 27.25
C GLN A 311 5.35 89.65 27.72
N ASP A 312 5.35 91.05 28.07
CA ASP A 312 6.51 92.12 28.47
C ASP A 312 6.27 93.70 29.02
N LEU A 313 7.23 94.64 29.57
CA LEU A 313 7.13 96.18 30.05
C LEU A 313 8.39 97.20 30.56
N TYR A 314 8.37 98.62 30.75
CA TYR A 314 9.50 99.67 31.22
C TYR A 314 9.26 101.22 31.85
N THR A 315 10.23 102.20 32.27
CA THR A 315 10.22 103.81 32.56
C THR A 315 11.24 104.66 33.59
N LYS A 316 11.46 106.09 33.69
CA LYS A 316 11.84 107.14 34.88
C LYS A 316 12.48 108.70 34.76
N THR A 317 12.93 109.57 35.81
CA THR A 317 13.17 111.18 35.88
C THR A 317 14.26 112.05 36.84
N ARG A 318 14.26 113.45 37.16
CA ARG A 318 15.39 114.53 37.58
C ARG A 318 15.22 115.93 38.50
N LEU A 319 16.23 116.68 39.21
CA LEU A 319 16.34 118.16 39.85
C LEU A 319 17.70 119.15 40.20
N GLN A 320 18.14 119.69 41.45
CA GLN A 320 19.33 120.58 42.01
C GLN A 320 20.58 119.83 42.61
N PHE A 321 21.76 119.84 41.98
CA PHE A 321 22.50 118.55 41.98
C PHE A 321 23.74 118.32 42.85
N ASP A 322 24.49 119.29 43.36
CA ASP A 322 25.81 118.95 43.97
C ASP A 322 25.80 118.64 45.48
N GLN A 323 25.10 119.41 46.31
CA GLN A 323 24.90 119.03 47.72
C GLN A 323 23.97 117.83 47.83
N ALA A 324 22.96 117.77 46.95
CA ALA A 324 22.20 116.56 46.71
C ALA A 324 23.16 115.43 46.33
N ALA A 325 24.08 115.61 45.37
CA ALA A 325 25.06 114.58 44.99
C ALA A 325 25.99 114.19 46.14
N ARG A 326 26.38 115.05 47.09
CA ARG A 326 27.17 114.59 48.25
C ARG A 326 26.37 113.72 49.22
N HIS A 327 25.15 114.12 49.57
CA HIS A 327 24.28 113.31 50.43
C HIS A 327 23.82 112.03 49.71
N LEU A 328 23.42 112.15 48.45
CA LEU A 328 23.19 111.04 47.53
C LEU A 328 24.45 110.22 47.29
N GLN A 329 25.68 110.74 47.40
CA GLN A 329 26.91 109.95 47.25
C GLN A 329 27.21 109.16 48.53
N THR A 330 26.85 109.67 49.72
CA THR A 330 26.90 108.90 50.96
C THR A 330 25.80 107.84 51.00
N LEU A 331 24.57 108.21 50.64
CA LEU A 331 23.45 107.28 50.49
C LEU A 331 23.68 106.30 49.33
N ASP A 332 24.30 106.70 48.22
CA ASP A 332 24.73 105.80 47.14
C ASP A 332 25.91 104.94 47.57
N CYS A 333 26.82 105.43 48.42
CA CYS A 333 27.88 104.57 48.94
C CYS A 333 27.26 103.49 49.84
N ALA A 334 26.28 103.85 50.68
CA ALA A 334 25.52 102.91 51.49
C ALA A 334 24.64 101.97 50.63
N ASN A 335 23.87 102.50 49.68
CA ASN A 335 22.99 101.76 48.78
C ASN A 335 23.79 100.89 47.81
N ARG A 336 24.91 101.35 47.23
CA ARG A 336 25.80 100.52 46.42
C ARG A 336 26.49 99.47 47.27
N LYS A 337 26.82 99.72 48.54
CA LYS A 337 27.29 98.67 49.47
C LYS A 337 26.19 97.66 49.79
N ALA A 338 24.97 98.10 50.05
CA ALA A 338 23.81 97.25 50.33
C ALA A 338 23.38 96.43 49.09
N VAL A 339 23.34 97.05 47.92
CA VAL A 339 23.11 96.40 46.62
C VAL A 339 24.25 95.46 46.29
N CYS A 340 25.53 95.83 46.44
CA CYS A 340 26.64 94.89 46.25
C CYS A 340 26.63 93.75 47.27
N ALA A 341 26.14 93.96 48.50
CA ALA A 341 25.94 92.89 49.48
C ALA A 341 24.77 91.98 49.10
N ALA A 342 23.63 92.53 48.72
CA ALA A 342 22.45 91.79 48.26
C ALA A 342 22.72 91.04 46.95
N VAL A 343 23.44 91.64 46.00
CA VAL A 343 23.93 91.00 44.76
C VAL A 343 24.99 89.95 45.08
N LYS A 344 25.88 90.18 46.06
CA LYS A 344 26.82 89.13 46.50
C LYS A 344 26.10 87.96 47.17
N GLU A 345 25.03 88.20 47.91
CA GLU A 345 24.20 87.15 48.52
C GLU A 345 23.36 86.42 47.47
N PHE A 346 22.72 87.16 46.56
CA PHE A 346 22.00 86.61 45.41
C PHE A 346 22.90 85.79 44.48
N ASN A 347 24.11 86.27 44.18
CA ASN A 347 25.09 85.52 43.40
C ASN A 347 25.59 84.27 44.15
N LYS A 348 25.65 84.31 45.50
CA LYS A 348 25.94 83.11 46.30
C LYS A 348 24.77 82.11 46.28
N SER A 349 23.53 82.57 46.46
CA SER A 349 22.36 81.68 46.40
C SER A 349 22.14 81.11 44.99
N GLN A 350 22.34 81.91 43.94
CA GLN A 350 22.29 81.48 42.54
C GLN A 350 23.43 80.50 42.21
N ALA A 351 24.63 80.67 42.78
CA ALA A 351 25.72 79.71 42.63
C ALA A 351 25.44 78.40 43.39
N ALA A 352 24.85 78.45 44.58
CA ALA A 352 24.42 77.28 45.34
C ALA A 352 23.29 76.53 44.62
N GLU A 353 22.25 77.23 44.19
CA GLU A 353 21.14 76.67 43.42
C GLU A 353 21.65 76.07 42.09
N SER A 354 22.54 76.76 41.37
CA SER A 354 23.14 76.21 40.15
C SER A 354 24.01 74.97 40.42
N ALA A 355 24.64 74.85 41.60
CA ALA A 355 25.37 73.66 41.99
C ALA A 355 24.41 72.50 42.35
N GLU A 356 23.31 72.79 43.05
CA GLU A 356 22.27 71.82 43.38
C GLU A 356 21.55 71.29 42.13
N ARG A 357 21.17 72.17 41.19
CA ARG A 357 20.64 71.78 39.87
C ARG A 357 21.61 70.85 39.15
N ARG A 358 22.91 71.18 39.08
CA ARG A 358 23.97 70.32 38.49
C ARG A 358 24.15 68.97 39.20
N ILE A 359 23.78 68.87 40.48
CA ILE A 359 23.79 67.59 41.21
C ILE A 359 22.51 66.78 40.92
N GLN A 360 21.37 67.44 40.74
CA GLN A 360 20.11 66.80 40.33
C GLN A 360 20.18 66.33 38.87
N GLU A 361 20.64 67.17 37.95
CA GLU A 361 20.90 66.86 36.54
C GLU A 361 21.78 65.60 36.41
N LYS A 362 22.87 65.50 37.18
CA LYS A 362 23.75 64.32 37.19
C LYS A 362 23.13 63.06 37.79
N LYS A 363 22.17 63.19 38.71
CA LYS A 363 21.42 62.04 39.24
C LYS A 363 20.41 61.54 38.22
N GLN A 364 19.69 62.46 37.57
CA GLN A 364 18.79 62.14 36.46
C GLN A 364 19.56 61.49 35.31
N GLU A 365 20.70 62.04 34.91
CA GLU A 365 21.61 61.43 33.94
C GLU A 365 22.02 60.01 34.35
N GLN A 366 22.33 59.75 35.63
CA GLN A 366 22.66 58.40 36.12
C GLN A 366 21.45 57.45 36.12
N GLU A 367 20.27 57.93 36.49
CA GLU A 367 19.01 57.18 36.49
C GLU A 367 18.57 56.83 35.06
N ASP A 368 18.67 57.78 34.13
CA ASP A 368 18.40 57.59 32.69
C ASP A 368 19.40 56.62 32.05
N ASN A 369 20.71 56.76 32.32
CA ASN A 369 21.73 55.80 31.85
C ASN A 369 21.46 54.38 32.37
N LEU A 370 21.08 54.23 33.65
CA LEU A 370 20.74 52.92 34.22
C LEU A 370 19.45 52.36 33.63
N ALA A 371 18.46 53.21 33.31
CA ALA A 371 17.25 52.81 32.61
C ALA A 371 17.55 52.37 31.16
N GLU A 372 18.39 53.09 30.42
CA GLU A 372 18.82 52.70 29.06
C GLU A 372 19.54 51.33 29.10
N ILE A 373 20.55 51.17 29.96
CA ILE A 373 21.28 49.90 30.11
C ILE A 373 20.32 48.75 30.45
N THR A 374 19.39 48.98 31.38
CA THR A 374 18.39 47.98 31.77
C THR A 374 17.46 47.62 30.62
N ASN A 375 16.99 48.60 29.85
CA ASN A 375 16.12 48.39 28.70
C ASN A 375 16.84 47.69 27.53
N LEU A 376 18.13 47.97 27.32
CA LEU A 376 18.95 47.28 26.32
C LEU A 376 19.19 45.81 26.71
N LEU A 377 19.54 45.54 27.97
CA LEU A 377 19.77 44.17 28.48
C LEU A 377 18.52 43.28 28.43
N HIS A 378 17.35 43.83 28.77
CA HIS A 378 16.06 43.12 28.67
C HIS A 378 15.44 43.18 27.27
N GLY A 379 16.02 43.95 26.34
CA GLY A 379 15.57 44.06 24.97
C GLY A 379 15.71 42.75 24.20
N ASP A 380 14.79 42.50 23.27
CA ASP A 380 14.75 41.27 22.45
C ASP A 380 16.06 40.95 21.70
N LEU A 381 16.87 41.99 21.42
CA LEU A 381 18.11 41.87 20.67
C LEU A 381 19.22 41.17 21.47
N LEU A 382 19.39 41.52 22.75
CA LEU A 382 20.41 40.94 23.63
C LEU A 382 19.90 39.70 24.37
N SER A 383 18.61 39.63 24.67
CA SER A 383 17.96 38.43 25.24
C SER A 383 17.71 37.31 24.22
N GLU A 384 18.00 37.56 22.94
CA GLU A 384 17.71 36.69 21.78
C GLU A 384 16.28 36.10 21.75
N ASN A 385 15.29 36.79 22.34
CA ASN A 385 13.92 36.28 22.54
C ASN A 385 13.35 35.51 21.31
N PRO A 386 13.01 34.22 21.44
CA PRO A 386 12.50 33.41 20.31
C PRO A 386 11.07 33.77 19.91
N GLN A 387 10.29 34.44 20.77
CA GLN A 387 8.92 34.84 20.46
C GLN A 387 8.84 35.87 19.32
N GLN A 388 9.92 36.62 19.06
CA GLN A 388 10.05 37.51 17.90
C GLN A 388 9.81 36.81 16.54
N ALA A 389 10.03 35.49 16.49
CA ALA A 389 9.84 34.69 15.30
C ALA A 389 8.37 34.31 15.07
N ALA A 390 7.49 34.45 16.06
CA ALA A 390 6.07 34.09 15.93
C ALA A 390 5.34 35.06 14.97
N SER A 391 4.63 34.51 13.98
CA SER A 391 3.84 35.33 13.06
C SER A 391 2.47 35.67 13.65
N THR A 392 2.11 36.95 13.61
CA THR A 392 0.74 37.44 13.92
C THR A 392 -0.34 36.80 13.02
N LEU A 393 0.06 36.24 11.87
CA LEU A 393 -0.83 35.53 10.93
C LEU A 393 -1.11 34.07 11.33
N GLY A 394 -0.52 33.56 12.42
CA GLY A 394 -0.95 32.32 13.07
C GLY A 394 0.20 31.49 13.67
N PRO A 395 -0.06 30.67 14.72
CA PRO A 395 0.99 29.96 15.48
C PRO A 395 1.84 28.97 14.69
N HIS A 396 1.37 28.52 13.52
CA HIS A 396 2.07 27.60 12.64
C HIS A 396 3.02 28.32 11.64
N ARG A 397 3.11 29.66 11.70
CA ARG A 397 3.95 30.48 10.81
C ARG A 397 5.05 31.18 11.59
N VAL A 398 6.24 31.12 11.03
CA VAL A 398 7.44 31.76 11.57
C VAL A 398 7.87 32.88 10.63
N VAL A 399 8.26 34.03 11.17
CA VAL A 399 8.86 35.15 10.43
C VAL A 399 10.29 34.76 10.04
N PRO A 400 10.62 34.58 8.74
CA PRO A 400 11.89 33.97 8.33
C PRO A 400 13.13 34.71 8.86
N ASP A 401 13.13 36.04 8.77
CA ASP A 401 14.30 36.89 9.11
C ASP A 401 14.58 36.94 10.63
N ARG A 402 13.63 36.47 11.45
CA ARG A 402 13.70 36.47 12.93
C ARG A 402 13.81 35.05 13.49
N TRP A 403 13.96 34.03 12.64
CA TRP A 403 13.94 32.64 13.05
C TRP A 403 15.26 32.20 13.70
N LYS A 404 15.22 31.88 15.00
CA LYS A 404 16.38 31.50 15.83
C LYS A 404 16.50 29.97 16.05
N GLY A 405 15.85 29.16 15.21
CA GLY A 405 15.85 27.69 15.28
C GLY A 405 14.54 27.08 15.81
N MET A 406 14.54 25.77 16.08
CA MET A 406 13.39 25.06 16.65
C MET A 406 13.42 25.07 18.18
N SER A 407 12.25 25.01 18.81
CA SER A 407 12.15 24.90 20.27
C SER A 407 12.69 23.56 20.77
N GLN A 408 13.10 23.51 22.04
CA GLN A 408 13.58 22.26 22.65
C GLN A 408 12.53 21.14 22.59
N GLU A 409 11.26 21.46 22.82
CA GLU A 409 10.14 20.51 22.70
C GLU A 409 10.02 19.92 21.29
N GLN A 410 10.15 20.75 20.23
CA GLN A 410 10.12 20.29 18.84
C GLN A 410 11.33 19.38 18.53
N LEU A 411 12.52 19.72 19.03
CA LEU A 411 13.72 18.89 18.90
C LEU A 411 13.57 17.56 19.66
N GLU A 412 12.86 17.54 20.79
CA GLU A 412 12.56 16.33 21.56
C GLU A 412 11.49 15.46 20.88
N GLN A 413 10.45 16.05 20.29
CA GLN A 413 9.50 15.35 19.42
C GLN A 413 10.21 14.69 18.23
N ILE A 414 11.14 15.38 17.58
CA ILE A 414 11.97 14.82 16.49
C ILE A 414 12.82 13.64 16.99
N ARG A 415 13.48 13.76 18.16
CA ARG A 415 14.24 12.67 18.78
C ARG A 415 13.36 11.47 19.13
N LEU A 416 12.11 11.68 19.56
CA LEU A 416 11.14 10.62 19.84
C LEU A 416 10.69 9.92 18.57
N ALA A 417 10.36 10.68 17.51
CA ALA A 417 10.02 10.12 16.21
C ALA A 417 11.17 9.29 15.60
N GLN A 418 12.42 9.76 15.72
CA GLN A 418 13.61 9.01 15.30
C GLN A 418 13.77 7.69 16.08
N LYS A 419 13.54 7.69 17.40
CA LYS A 419 13.55 6.46 18.21
C LYS A 419 12.45 5.48 17.77
N GLN A 420 11.26 5.98 17.48
CA GLN A 420 10.14 5.17 16.97
C GLN A 420 10.45 4.56 15.60
N GLN A 421 11.03 5.34 14.67
CA GLN A 421 11.48 4.85 13.35
C GLN A 421 12.53 3.73 13.47
N VAL A 422 13.48 3.84 14.41
CA VAL A 422 14.46 2.78 14.68
C VAL A 422 13.80 1.51 15.22
N GLN A 423 12.85 1.64 16.16
CA GLN A 423 12.09 0.51 16.72
C GLN A 423 11.19 -0.17 15.68
N GLU A 424 10.51 0.60 14.82
CA GLU A 424 9.68 0.09 13.73
C GLU A 424 10.52 -0.63 12.67
N LYS A 425 11.66 -0.06 12.28
CA LYS A 425 12.60 -0.70 11.36
C LYS A 425 13.12 -2.04 11.91
N LEU A 426 13.45 -2.09 13.21
CA LEU A 426 13.87 -3.33 13.87
C LEU A 426 12.74 -4.39 13.86
N ARG A 427 11.50 -3.97 14.15
CA ARG A 427 10.31 -4.84 14.08
C ARG A 427 10.11 -5.43 12.68
N LEU A 428 10.20 -4.59 11.64
CA LEU A 428 10.05 -5.01 10.24
C LEU A 428 11.16 -6.00 9.81
N GLN A 429 12.39 -5.80 10.27
CA GLN A 429 13.50 -6.74 10.04
C GLN A 429 13.29 -8.07 10.76
N GLU A 430 12.72 -8.07 11.97
CA GLU A 430 12.33 -9.31 12.64
C GLU A 430 11.17 -9.99 11.90
N GLU A 431 10.13 -9.27 11.49
CA GLU A 431 9.02 -9.81 10.69
C GLU A 431 9.49 -10.37 9.33
N GLU A 432 10.48 -9.76 8.67
CA GLU A 432 11.14 -10.28 7.47
C GLU A 432 11.85 -11.61 7.77
N HIS A 433 12.70 -11.65 8.80
CA HIS A 433 13.39 -12.86 9.23
C HIS A 433 12.43 -13.98 9.67
N GLN A 434 11.29 -13.66 10.30
CA GLN A 434 10.23 -14.63 10.62
C GLN A 434 9.61 -15.22 9.34
N ARG A 435 9.34 -14.38 8.32
CA ARG A 435 8.81 -14.81 7.02
C ARG A 435 9.80 -15.69 6.27
N ASP A 436 11.08 -15.30 6.21
CA ASP A 436 12.14 -16.09 5.56
C ASP A 436 12.31 -17.46 6.23
N ARG A 437 12.30 -17.52 7.58
CA ARG A 437 12.32 -18.81 8.31
C ARG A 437 11.10 -19.68 8.02
N ALA A 438 9.91 -19.09 7.91
CA ALA A 438 8.70 -19.83 7.53
C ALA A 438 8.77 -20.38 6.09
N TRP A 439 9.31 -19.60 5.15
CA TRP A 439 9.56 -20.04 3.77
C TRP A 439 10.61 -21.15 3.69
N ASP A 440 11.71 -21.05 4.42
CA ASP A 440 12.73 -22.10 4.50
C ASP A 440 12.14 -23.41 5.07
N LEU A 441 11.32 -23.32 6.12
CA LEU A 441 10.62 -24.48 6.69
C LEU A 441 9.65 -25.11 5.68
N HIS A 442 8.83 -24.32 4.98
CA HIS A 442 7.95 -24.84 3.94
C HIS A 442 8.72 -25.47 2.77
N ARG A 443 9.85 -24.89 2.34
CA ARG A 443 10.72 -25.47 1.30
C ARG A 443 11.28 -26.82 1.73
N VAL A 444 11.74 -26.95 2.98
CA VAL A 444 12.27 -28.21 3.54
C VAL A 444 11.16 -29.26 3.73
N GLN A 445 9.96 -28.85 4.15
CA GLN A 445 8.79 -29.73 4.25
C GLN A 445 8.36 -30.27 2.88
N GLY A 446 8.16 -29.39 1.89
CA GLY A 446 7.80 -29.80 0.52
C GLY A 446 8.85 -30.71 -0.14
N ALA A 447 10.15 -30.44 0.08
CA ALA A 447 11.21 -31.33 -0.39
C ALA A 447 11.17 -32.71 0.29
N ARG A 448 10.87 -32.77 1.60
CA ARG A 448 10.69 -34.03 2.35
C ARG A 448 9.46 -34.81 1.86
N GLU A 449 8.35 -34.15 1.61
CA GLU A 449 7.12 -34.74 1.08
C GLU A 449 7.32 -35.28 -0.34
N ALA A 450 7.96 -34.53 -1.22
CA ALA A 450 8.32 -34.99 -2.56
C ALA A 450 9.19 -36.26 -2.53
N LEU A 451 10.17 -36.34 -1.63
CA LEU A 451 11.01 -37.54 -1.44
C LEU A 451 10.21 -38.73 -0.90
N LEU A 452 9.21 -38.51 -0.03
CA LEU A 452 8.33 -39.57 0.48
C LEU A 452 7.40 -40.09 -0.64
N LEU A 453 6.77 -39.20 -1.40
CA LEU A 453 5.94 -39.54 -2.56
C LEU A 453 6.73 -40.30 -3.64
N GLN A 454 7.95 -39.84 -3.95
CA GLN A 454 8.83 -40.53 -4.90
C GLN A 454 9.18 -41.94 -4.42
N ARG A 455 9.49 -42.12 -3.12
CA ARG A 455 9.74 -43.45 -2.52
C ARG A 455 8.48 -44.33 -2.53
N GLN A 456 7.30 -43.77 -2.36
CA GLN A 456 6.03 -44.50 -2.43
C GLN A 456 5.74 -44.97 -3.87
N GLN A 457 5.87 -44.09 -4.87
CA GLN A 457 5.73 -44.45 -6.28
C GLN A 457 6.73 -45.54 -6.69
N GLN A 458 7.99 -45.46 -6.26
CA GLN A 458 8.98 -46.51 -6.52
C GLN A 458 8.59 -47.86 -5.90
N ARG A 459 7.96 -47.88 -4.71
CA ARG A 459 7.43 -49.13 -4.11
C ARG A 459 6.27 -49.69 -4.92
N GLN A 460 5.31 -48.84 -5.32
CA GLN A 460 4.17 -49.23 -6.15
C GLN A 460 4.62 -49.77 -7.52
N GLN A 461 5.55 -49.10 -8.20
CA GLN A 461 6.11 -49.58 -9.48
C GLN A 461 6.83 -50.92 -9.34
N ARG A 462 7.54 -51.17 -8.22
CA ARG A 462 8.16 -52.47 -7.93
C ARG A 462 7.12 -53.56 -7.68
N GLN A 463 6.01 -53.25 -7.02
CA GLN A 463 4.89 -54.18 -6.82
C GLN A 463 4.18 -54.49 -8.14
N GLN A 464 3.89 -53.46 -8.96
CA GLN A 464 3.29 -53.60 -10.28
C GLN A 464 4.16 -54.46 -11.22
N ARG A 465 5.49 -54.22 -11.25
CA ARG A 465 6.41 -55.08 -12.01
C ARG A 465 6.34 -56.53 -11.53
N ARG A 466 6.49 -56.81 -10.23
CA ARG A 466 6.38 -58.17 -9.69
C ARG A 466 5.05 -58.86 -10.04
N ALA A 467 3.93 -58.13 -10.01
CA ALA A 467 2.63 -58.68 -10.40
C ALA A 467 2.55 -59.02 -11.89
N LEU A 468 3.12 -58.18 -12.76
CA LEU A 468 3.27 -58.46 -14.20
C LEU A 468 4.22 -59.64 -14.44
N ASP A 469 5.36 -59.69 -13.73
CA ASP A 469 6.34 -60.78 -13.81
C ASP A 469 5.69 -62.13 -13.46
N CYS A 470 4.89 -62.18 -12.38
CA CYS A 470 4.11 -63.37 -12.01
C CYS A 470 3.04 -63.73 -13.05
N SER A 471 2.32 -62.75 -13.58
CA SER A 471 1.26 -62.98 -14.59
C SER A 471 1.87 -63.51 -15.91
N ASN A 472 2.99 -62.93 -16.34
CA ASN A 472 3.77 -63.38 -17.50
C ASN A 472 4.30 -64.82 -17.31
N LEU A 473 4.69 -65.17 -16.08
CA LEU A 473 5.18 -66.52 -15.77
C LEU A 473 4.06 -67.57 -15.78
N SER A 474 2.84 -67.23 -15.32
CA SER A 474 1.64 -68.07 -15.48
C SER A 474 1.28 -68.25 -16.96
N LEU A 475 1.22 -67.16 -17.73
CA LEU A 475 0.96 -67.20 -19.17
C LEU A 475 2.00 -68.04 -19.94
N ALA A 476 3.27 -67.96 -19.55
CA ALA A 476 4.35 -68.78 -20.14
C ALA A 476 4.28 -70.26 -19.74
N GLN A 477 3.64 -70.61 -18.61
CA GLN A 477 3.33 -71.99 -18.24
C GLN A 477 2.11 -72.51 -19.03
N GLU A 478 1.04 -71.73 -19.11
CA GLU A 478 -0.15 -72.06 -19.92
C GLU A 478 0.19 -72.25 -21.41
N GLN A 479 1.09 -71.42 -21.97
CA GLN A 479 1.60 -71.55 -23.34
C GLN A 479 2.56 -72.74 -23.57
N ARG A 480 3.01 -73.42 -22.51
CA ARG A 480 3.79 -74.68 -22.58
C ARG A 480 2.94 -75.93 -22.35
N LEU A 481 1.69 -75.75 -21.96
CA LEU A 481 0.69 -76.81 -21.71
C LEU A 481 -0.38 -76.86 -22.82
N ARG A 482 -0.20 -76.07 -23.88
CA ARG A 482 -0.95 -76.07 -25.14
C ARG A 482 -0.02 -76.47 -26.28
#